data_AF-A0A834RGI7-F1
#
_entry.id   AF-A0A834RGI7-F1
#
_cell.length_a   1.000
_cell.length_b   1.000
_cell.length_c   1.000
_cell.angle_alpha   90.00
_cell.angle_beta   90.00
_cell.angle_gamma   90.00
#
_symmetry.space_group_name_H-M   'P 1'
#
loop_
_entity.id
_entity.type
_entity.pdbx_description
1 polymer ?
#
loop_
_entity_poly.entity_id
_entity_poly.type
_entity_poly.pdbx_seq_one_letter_code
_entity_poly.pdbx_strand_id
1 'polypeptide(L)'
;MIDLIDHNQSDPNESKTTSNRIDGNNVCRKDFDRERSNHFRIEKDFYLTIFASALFSLKATSVLKPYPSDYFDQLNQEIQRDRLIETFNSITDSGDDSRSKNDALKLKEWILSQRTFRLKPIKFNEICSKARKIIEMNIDDKRRPLRPNFIFELENSTIRSRDVEFNKLRKDFDSFYAFHGSPMENFHSILHNGLLYCLNKRSLLGFGTYLSSKLEVAILFSPFSKNFYKDSCLGKKLSCVAVCEVIDHPDIETKKDSYYVVSNDRFLRVAYLLLYSSDLSTNYLHHLNVSSMPCGMPDAISTTTTSNIVFFLILFVIIIIGFFWSNKVPH
;
A
#
# COMPACT_ATOMS: atom_id res chain seq x y z
N MET A 1 -93.03 37.28 -16.03
CA MET A 1 -93.26 37.75 -14.65
C MET A 1 -92.77 36.65 -13.73
N ILE A 2 -91.72 36.96 -12.98
CA ILE A 2 -91.22 36.26 -11.78
C ILE A 2 -90.46 34.94 -12.00
N ASP A 3 -89.21 34.99 -11.54
CA ASP A 3 -88.25 33.91 -11.33
C ASP A 3 -88.77 32.83 -10.38
N LEU A 4 -88.33 31.59 -10.60
CA LEU A 4 -88.11 30.61 -9.54
C LEU A 4 -86.96 29.68 -9.95
N ILE A 5 -85.93 29.74 -9.13
CA ILE A 5 -84.71 28.93 -9.12
C ILE A 5 -85.06 27.55 -8.56
N ASP A 6 -84.50 26.48 -9.13
CA ASP A 6 -84.09 25.34 -8.30
C ASP A 6 -82.90 24.55 -8.89
N HIS A 7 -82.21 23.92 -7.96
CA HIS A 7 -80.87 23.33 -7.94
C HIS A 7 -80.50 22.27 -8.98
N ASN A 8 -79.18 22.16 -9.26
CA ASN A 8 -78.44 20.88 -9.23
C ASN A 8 -76.91 21.08 -9.13
N GLN A 9 -76.33 20.54 -8.06
CA GLN A 9 -74.88 20.33 -7.84
C GLN A 9 -74.44 19.00 -8.48
N SER A 10 -73.25 18.97 -9.08
CA SER A 10 -72.51 17.74 -9.38
C SER A 10 -71.00 17.97 -9.24
N ASP A 11 -70.30 16.90 -8.83
CA ASP A 11 -69.02 16.82 -8.12
C ASP A 11 -67.75 17.39 -8.77
N PRO A 12 -66.72 17.74 -7.96
CA PRO A 12 -65.39 18.13 -8.41
C PRO A 12 -64.42 16.93 -8.45
N ASN A 13 -63.99 16.55 -9.65
CA ASN A 13 -62.80 15.70 -9.85
C ASN A 13 -61.71 16.51 -10.56
N GLU A 14 -61.03 17.37 -9.80
CA GLU A 14 -59.82 18.05 -10.26
C GLU A 14 -58.59 17.27 -9.74
N SER A 15 -57.89 16.64 -10.67
CA SER A 15 -56.69 15.86 -10.42
C SER A 15 -55.56 16.76 -9.90
N LYS A 16 -55.25 16.63 -8.61
CA LYS A 16 -53.99 17.14 -8.05
C LYS A 16 -52.82 16.32 -8.60
N THR A 17 -52.25 16.80 -9.70
CA THR A 17 -50.94 16.35 -10.18
C THR A 17 -49.88 16.81 -9.18
N THR A 18 -49.60 15.96 -8.18
CA THR A 18 -48.43 16.12 -7.32
C THR A 18 -47.19 15.97 -8.17
N SER A 19 -46.62 17.11 -8.58
CA SER A 19 -45.26 17.21 -9.08
C SER A 19 -44.30 16.69 -8.00
N ASN A 20 -43.98 15.40 -8.06
CA ASN A 20 -42.82 14.83 -7.39
C ASN A 20 -41.56 15.39 -8.08
N ARG A 21 -41.21 16.64 -7.75
CA ARG A 21 -39.84 17.12 -7.90
C ARG A 21 -39.02 16.36 -6.86
N ILE A 22 -38.51 15.20 -7.27
CA ILE A 22 -37.45 14.51 -6.53
C ILE A 22 -36.29 15.51 -6.48
N ASP A 23 -35.98 15.98 -5.26
CA ASP A 23 -34.90 16.92 -4.99
C ASP A 23 -33.54 16.29 -5.36
N GLY A 24 -33.16 16.38 -6.64
CA GLY A 24 -31.87 15.92 -7.14
C GLY A 24 -30.67 16.54 -6.41
N ASN A 25 -30.85 17.76 -5.87
CA ASN A 25 -29.86 18.44 -5.05
C ASN A 25 -29.64 17.78 -3.67
N ASN A 26 -30.70 17.22 -3.06
CA ASN A 26 -30.59 16.56 -1.75
C ASN A 26 -29.99 15.14 -1.87
N VAL A 27 -30.25 14.45 -2.99
CA VAL A 27 -29.66 13.13 -3.28
C VAL A 27 -28.16 13.27 -3.60
N CYS A 28 -27.79 14.15 -4.53
CA CYS A 28 -26.40 14.40 -4.90
C CYS A 28 -25.53 14.83 -3.71
N ARG A 29 -26.07 15.69 -2.83
CA ARG A 29 -25.38 16.13 -1.61
C ARG A 29 -25.17 15.00 -0.61
N LYS A 30 -26.18 14.15 -0.38
CA LYS A 30 -26.06 12.97 0.49
C LYS A 30 -25.05 11.95 -0.05
N ASP A 31 -25.04 11.73 -1.35
CA ASP A 31 -24.08 10.82 -1.98
C ASP A 31 -22.65 11.35 -1.89
N PHE A 32 -22.47 12.66 -2.12
CA PHE A 32 -21.17 13.33 -1.94
C PHE A 32 -20.68 13.28 -0.49
N ASP A 33 -21.55 13.58 0.48
CA ASP A 33 -21.21 13.51 1.91
C ASP A 33 -20.88 12.08 2.35
N ARG A 34 -21.57 11.08 1.78
CA ARG A 34 -21.29 9.65 2.02
C ARG A 34 -19.97 9.21 1.41
N GLU A 35 -19.67 9.60 0.18
CA GLU A 35 -18.40 9.29 -0.48
C GLU A 35 -17.22 9.92 0.28
N ARG A 36 -17.37 11.19 0.69
CA ARG A 36 -16.38 11.89 1.51
C ARG A 36 -16.16 11.21 2.87
N SER A 37 -17.24 10.80 3.53
CA SER A 37 -17.17 10.06 4.79
C SER A 37 -16.46 8.71 4.62
N ASN A 38 -16.73 8.01 3.51
CA ASN A 38 -16.09 6.75 3.20
C ASN A 38 -14.59 6.90 2.89
N HIS A 39 -14.20 7.92 2.10
CA HIS A 39 -12.80 8.22 1.85
C HIS A 39 -12.04 8.51 3.14
N PHE A 40 -12.63 9.33 4.02
CA PHE A 40 -12.04 9.64 5.32
C PHE A 40 -11.85 8.40 6.20
N ARG A 41 -12.83 7.49 6.18
CA ARG A 41 -12.72 6.21 6.89
C ARG A 41 -11.58 5.34 6.34
N ILE A 42 -11.50 5.17 5.03
CA ILE A 42 -10.46 4.38 4.35
C ILE A 42 -9.06 4.98 4.59
N GLU A 43 -8.94 6.30 4.53
CA GLU A 43 -7.70 7.02 4.82
C GLU A 43 -7.22 6.73 6.25
N LYS A 44 -8.07 6.97 7.26
CA LYS A 44 -7.74 6.75 8.67
C LYS A 44 -7.34 5.32 8.97
N ASP A 45 -8.10 4.38 8.42
CA ASP A 45 -7.83 2.96 8.54
C ASP A 45 -6.44 2.62 8.00
N PHE A 46 -6.08 3.18 6.85
CA PHE A 46 -4.77 2.96 6.26
C PHE A 46 -3.64 3.44 7.17
N TYR A 47 -3.75 4.64 7.76
CA TYR A 47 -2.77 5.14 8.74
C TYR A 47 -2.61 4.20 9.94
N LEU A 48 -3.72 3.74 10.51
CA LEU A 48 -3.70 2.79 11.64
C LEU A 48 -3.10 1.45 11.23
N THR A 49 -3.42 0.99 10.02
CA THR A 49 -2.93 -0.27 9.45
C THR A 49 -1.41 -0.27 9.23
N ILE A 50 -0.84 0.78 8.61
CA ILE A 50 0.61 0.84 8.39
C ILE A 50 1.38 1.03 9.70
N PHE A 51 0.82 1.81 10.64
CA PHE A 51 1.40 1.98 11.97
C PHE A 51 1.43 0.65 12.71
N ALA A 52 0.31 -0.08 12.72
CA ALA A 52 0.23 -1.40 13.33
C ALA A 52 1.20 -2.38 12.68
N SER A 53 1.29 -2.38 11.35
CA SER A 53 2.23 -3.26 10.63
C SER A 53 3.68 -3.04 11.07
N ALA A 54 4.09 -1.77 11.24
CA ALA A 54 5.40 -1.42 11.77
C ALA A 54 5.56 -1.81 13.26
N LEU A 55 4.57 -1.51 14.09
CA LEU A 55 4.57 -1.77 15.54
C LEU A 55 4.66 -3.27 15.86
N PHE A 56 3.93 -4.11 15.13
CA PHE A 56 3.89 -5.55 15.37
C PHE A 56 5.03 -6.31 14.66
N SER A 57 5.84 -5.65 13.83
CA SER A 57 7.00 -6.26 13.18
C SER A 57 8.11 -6.61 14.18
N LEU A 58 8.80 -7.74 14.01
CA LEU A 58 10.02 -8.04 14.79
C LEU A 58 11.11 -6.97 14.61
N LYS A 59 11.03 -6.18 13.54
CA LYS A 59 11.96 -5.08 13.22
C LYS A 59 11.43 -3.70 13.66
N ALA A 60 10.48 -3.63 14.61
CA ALA A 60 9.81 -2.37 14.97
C ALA A 60 10.78 -1.22 15.27
N THR A 61 11.92 -1.48 15.92
CA THR A 61 12.94 -0.46 16.21
C THR A 61 13.52 0.21 14.96
N SER A 62 13.57 -0.50 13.82
CA SER A 62 14.02 0.06 12.55
C SER A 62 12.90 0.62 11.68
N VAL A 63 11.70 0.02 11.73
CA VAL A 63 10.60 0.33 10.78
C VAL A 63 9.50 1.24 11.35
N LEU A 64 9.36 1.33 12.67
CA LEU A 64 8.40 2.22 13.34
C LEU A 64 9.02 3.62 13.54
N LYS A 65 9.20 4.33 12.43
CA LYS A 65 9.73 5.70 12.40
C LYS A 65 8.80 6.62 11.62
N PRO A 66 8.24 7.69 12.23
CA PRO A 66 8.44 8.13 13.61
C PRO A 66 7.75 7.20 14.61
N TYR A 67 8.19 7.27 15.86
CA TYR A 67 7.54 6.63 17.01
C TYR A 67 6.90 7.70 17.91
N PRO A 68 5.83 7.36 18.65
CA PRO A 68 5.23 8.29 19.59
C PRO A 68 6.16 8.51 20.79
N SER A 69 6.46 9.78 21.09
CA SER A 69 7.43 10.17 22.13
C SER A 69 7.07 9.65 23.52
N ASP A 70 5.78 9.52 23.83
CA ASP A 70 5.26 9.04 25.12
C ASP A 70 5.60 7.57 25.41
N TYR A 71 6.08 6.86 24.39
CA TYR A 71 6.47 5.45 24.42
C TYR A 71 7.95 5.28 24.08
N PHE A 72 8.77 6.32 24.27
CA PHE A 72 10.20 6.27 24.08
C PHE A 72 10.92 6.59 25.38
N ASP A 73 11.74 5.65 25.84
CA ASP A 73 12.64 5.85 26.96
C ASP A 73 13.88 6.60 26.48
N GLN A 74 13.97 7.90 26.80
CA GLN A 74 15.12 8.72 26.42
C GLN A 74 16.43 8.27 27.09
N LEU A 75 16.37 7.65 28.28
CA LEU A 75 17.55 7.24 29.03
C LEU A 75 18.20 6.02 28.36
N ASN A 76 17.39 5.03 28.02
CA ASN A 76 17.86 3.79 27.41
C ASN A 76 17.85 3.82 25.87
N GLN A 77 17.29 4.88 25.27
CA GLN A 77 17.07 5.00 23.82
C GLN A 77 16.22 3.87 23.22
N GLU A 78 15.23 3.40 23.97
CA GLU A 78 14.40 2.25 23.59
C GLU A 78 12.92 2.61 23.50
N ILE A 79 12.21 1.92 22.59
CA ILE A 79 10.76 2.06 22.46
C ILE A 79 10.09 1.13 23.49
N GLN A 80 9.19 1.65 24.31
CA GLN A 80 8.31 0.91 25.23
C GLN A 80 7.24 0.15 24.45
N ARG A 81 7.67 -0.85 23.69
CA ARG A 81 6.87 -1.53 22.68
C ARG A 81 5.65 -2.24 23.26
N ASP A 82 5.80 -2.94 24.38
CA ASP A 82 4.71 -3.73 24.95
C ASP A 82 3.56 -2.84 25.41
N ARG A 83 3.90 -1.75 26.13
CA ARG A 83 2.94 -0.71 26.51
C ARG A 83 2.26 -0.08 25.28
N LEU A 84 3.03 0.18 24.21
CA LEU A 84 2.48 0.73 22.97
C LEU A 84 1.52 -0.24 22.27
N ILE A 85 1.81 -1.54 22.26
CA ILE A 85 0.93 -2.59 21.74
C ILE A 85 -0.37 -2.66 22.55
N GLU A 86 -0.29 -2.62 23.88
CA GLU A 86 -1.47 -2.63 24.75
C GLU A 86 -2.37 -1.41 24.51
N THR A 87 -1.77 -0.21 24.40
CA THR A 87 -2.53 1.00 24.08
C THR A 87 -3.14 0.92 22.69
N PHE A 88 -2.38 0.48 21.67
CA PHE A 88 -2.88 0.36 20.30
C PHE A 88 -4.05 -0.63 20.21
N ASN A 89 -3.96 -1.80 20.86
CA ASN A 89 -5.05 -2.78 20.89
C ASN A 89 -6.32 -2.26 21.58
N SER A 90 -6.19 -1.23 22.42
CA SER A 90 -7.31 -0.56 23.09
C SER A 90 -8.00 0.50 22.21
N ILE A 91 -7.44 0.84 21.04
CA ILE A 91 -8.08 1.74 20.07
C ILE A 91 -9.35 1.07 19.52
N THR A 92 -10.43 1.84 19.44
CA THR A 92 -11.71 1.43 18.84
C THR A 92 -12.22 2.50 17.88
N ASP A 93 -13.01 2.09 16.90
CA ASP A 93 -13.74 3.02 16.01
C ASP A 93 -15.14 3.38 16.48
N SER A 94 -15.69 2.69 17.47
CA SER A 94 -16.95 3.05 18.12
C SER A 94 -16.80 4.40 18.80
N GLY A 95 -17.58 5.41 18.37
CA GLY A 95 -17.66 6.75 18.96
C GLY A 95 -18.20 6.80 20.39
N ASP A 96 -18.16 5.68 21.11
CA ASP A 96 -18.37 5.63 22.56
C ASP A 96 -17.04 6.00 23.26
N ASP A 97 -16.66 7.27 23.09
CA ASP A 97 -15.46 7.87 23.70
C ASP A 97 -15.48 7.79 25.24
N SER A 98 -16.62 7.47 25.84
CA SER A 98 -16.79 7.37 27.29
C SER A 98 -15.94 6.26 27.94
N ARG A 99 -15.52 5.25 27.16
CA ARG A 99 -14.70 4.12 27.63
C ARG A 99 -13.31 4.04 27.00
N SER A 100 -13.00 4.90 26.02
CA SER A 100 -11.66 4.94 25.43
C SER A 100 -10.69 5.41 26.51
N LYS A 101 -9.70 4.57 26.86
CA LYS A 101 -8.62 4.99 27.75
C LYS A 101 -7.98 6.23 27.14
N ASN A 102 -7.80 7.28 27.93
CA ASN A 102 -7.25 8.58 27.48
C ASN A 102 -5.99 8.41 26.60
N ASP A 103 -5.13 7.45 26.95
CA ASP A 103 -3.91 7.14 26.18
C ASP A 103 -4.17 6.53 24.79
N ALA A 104 -5.23 5.74 24.62
CA ALA A 104 -5.61 5.16 23.32
C ALA A 104 -6.15 6.24 22.37
N LEU A 105 -6.96 7.16 22.89
CA LEU A 105 -7.43 8.31 22.12
C LEU A 105 -6.24 9.21 21.70
N LYS A 106 -5.36 9.56 22.65
CA LYS A 106 -4.14 10.33 22.36
C LYS A 106 -3.27 9.66 21.30
N LEU A 107 -3.06 8.33 21.40
CA LEU A 107 -2.29 7.59 20.40
C LEU A 107 -2.97 7.61 19.04
N LYS A 108 -4.29 7.38 18.97
CA LYS A 108 -5.06 7.44 17.72
C LYS A 108 -4.94 8.81 17.07
N GLU A 109 -5.13 9.88 17.85
CA GLU A 109 -4.96 11.25 17.38
C GLU A 109 -3.53 11.52 16.92
N TRP A 110 -2.52 11.06 17.66
CA TRP A 110 -1.12 11.17 17.25
C TRP A 110 -0.88 10.48 15.90
N ILE A 111 -1.37 9.25 15.68
CA ILE A 111 -1.21 8.53 14.41
C ILE A 111 -1.89 9.29 13.25
N LEU A 112 -3.09 9.80 13.46
CA LEU A 112 -3.89 10.46 12.42
C LEU A 112 -3.51 11.93 12.18
N SER A 113 -2.84 12.58 13.12
CA SER A 113 -2.43 13.99 13.03
C SER A 113 -1.06 14.17 12.38
N GLN A 114 -0.38 13.09 11.98
CA GLN A 114 0.90 13.17 11.30
C GLN A 114 0.79 13.99 10.02
N ARG A 115 1.52 15.10 9.94
CA ARG A 115 1.47 16.03 8.78
C ARG A 115 2.57 15.82 7.75
N THR A 116 3.40 14.78 7.93
CA THR A 116 4.54 14.52 7.05
C THR A 116 4.13 14.08 5.66
N PHE A 117 2.94 13.50 5.49
CA PHE A 117 2.37 13.16 4.19
C PHE A 117 0.83 13.21 4.30
N ARG A 118 0.14 13.24 3.15
CA ARG A 118 -1.30 13.05 3.06
C ARG A 118 -1.61 12.00 2.03
N LEU A 119 -2.58 11.14 2.33
CA LEU A 119 -3.06 10.10 1.45
C LEU A 119 -4.49 10.39 1.08
N LYS A 120 -4.76 10.35 -0.22
CA LYS A 120 -6.11 10.44 -0.76
C LYS A 120 -6.50 9.10 -1.37
N PRO A 121 -7.53 8.41 -0.87
CA PRO A 121 -8.12 7.30 -1.60
C PRO A 121 -8.67 7.80 -2.93
N ILE A 122 -8.29 7.15 -4.02
CA ILE A 122 -8.71 7.54 -5.37
C ILE A 122 -9.19 6.34 -6.18
N LYS A 123 -10.01 6.60 -7.19
CA LYS A 123 -10.38 5.60 -8.20
C LYS A 123 -9.31 5.53 -9.29
N PHE A 124 -9.31 4.42 -10.02
CA PHE A 124 -8.32 4.15 -11.08
C PHE A 124 -8.28 5.23 -12.17
N ASN A 125 -9.43 5.80 -12.52
CA ASN A 125 -9.55 6.85 -13.54
C ASN A 125 -9.00 8.21 -13.08
N GLU A 126 -8.83 8.43 -11.77
CA GLU A 126 -8.27 9.66 -11.21
C GLU A 126 -6.73 9.69 -11.25
N ILE A 127 -6.08 8.54 -11.47
CA ILE A 127 -4.61 8.45 -11.59
C ILE A 127 -4.13 9.28 -12.79
N CYS A 128 -3.01 9.99 -12.64
CA CYS A 128 -2.42 10.77 -13.72
C CYS A 128 -2.11 9.89 -14.96
N SER A 129 -2.12 10.46 -16.16
CA SER A 129 -2.00 9.69 -17.41
C SER A 129 -0.73 8.84 -17.51
N LYS A 130 0.42 9.38 -17.08
CA LYS A 130 1.71 8.68 -17.08
C LYS A 130 1.70 7.46 -16.15
N ALA A 131 1.24 7.61 -14.90
CA ALA A 131 1.16 6.52 -13.94
C ALA A 131 0.08 5.49 -14.31
N ARG A 132 -1.08 5.95 -14.81
CA ARG A 132 -2.15 5.06 -15.24
C ARG A 132 -1.71 4.15 -16.37
N LYS A 133 -0.98 4.68 -17.36
CA LYS A 133 -0.45 3.91 -18.50
C LYS A 133 0.40 2.72 -18.03
N ILE A 134 1.36 2.94 -17.14
CA ILE A 134 2.20 1.84 -16.66
C ILE A 134 1.40 0.82 -15.82
N ILE A 135 0.43 1.28 -15.05
CA ILE A 135 -0.45 0.39 -14.27
C ILE A 135 -1.34 -0.45 -15.20
N GLU A 136 -2.00 0.15 -16.18
CA GLU A 136 -2.84 -0.54 -17.18
C GLU A 136 -2.07 -1.61 -17.96
N MET A 137 -0.84 -1.27 -18.42
CA MET A 137 0.04 -2.23 -19.11
C MET A 137 0.37 -3.46 -18.26
N ASN A 138 0.28 -3.35 -16.94
CA ASN A 138 0.57 -4.41 -15.98
C ASN A 138 -0.70 -5.13 -15.46
N ILE A 139 -1.90 -4.59 -15.69
CA ILE A 139 -3.19 -5.13 -15.21
C ILE A 139 -4.14 -5.39 -16.39
N ASP A 140 -3.61 -5.97 -17.48
CA ASP A 140 -4.44 -6.44 -18.60
C ASP A 140 -5.48 -7.49 -18.16
N ASP A 141 -6.50 -7.76 -18.97
CA ASP A 141 -7.59 -8.71 -18.70
C ASP A 141 -7.08 -10.12 -18.36
N LYS A 142 -5.92 -10.53 -18.91
CA LYS A 142 -5.25 -11.79 -18.55
C LYS A 142 -4.56 -11.76 -17.18
N ARG A 143 -4.33 -10.57 -16.63
CA ARG A 143 -3.65 -10.28 -15.35
C ARG A 143 -4.59 -9.65 -14.31
N ARG A 144 -5.90 -9.90 -14.41
CA ARG A 144 -6.92 -9.53 -13.39
C ARG A 144 -6.50 -9.79 -11.93
N PRO A 145 -5.72 -10.84 -11.61
CA PRO A 145 -5.23 -11.03 -10.24
C PRO A 145 -4.42 -9.86 -9.68
N LEU A 146 -3.74 -9.08 -10.52
CA LEU A 146 -2.88 -7.95 -10.13
C LEU A 146 -3.65 -6.64 -9.95
N ARG A 147 -4.98 -6.65 -10.02
CA ARG A 147 -5.81 -5.46 -9.78
C ARG A 147 -5.88 -5.15 -8.28
N PRO A 148 -5.47 -3.94 -7.84
CA PRO A 148 -5.53 -3.56 -6.44
C PRO A 148 -6.98 -3.36 -5.97
N ASN A 149 -7.22 -3.62 -4.68
CA ASN A 149 -8.51 -3.37 -4.03
C ASN A 149 -8.67 -1.88 -3.69
N PHE A 150 -7.58 -1.21 -3.30
CA PHE A 150 -7.56 0.22 -2.99
C PHE A 150 -6.35 0.88 -3.63
N ILE A 151 -6.52 2.15 -4.01
CA ILE A 151 -5.46 2.99 -4.56
C ILE A 151 -5.41 4.27 -3.73
N PHE A 152 -4.23 4.62 -3.27
CA PHE A 152 -3.99 5.87 -2.55
C PHE A 152 -3.02 6.73 -3.36
N GLU A 153 -3.37 7.99 -3.55
CA GLU A 153 -2.45 9.01 -4.05
C GLU A 153 -1.76 9.70 -2.87
N LEU A 154 -0.45 9.88 -2.96
CA LEU A 154 0.26 10.78 -2.07
C LEU A 154 0.15 12.20 -2.62
N GLU A 155 -0.40 13.10 -1.82
CA GLU A 155 -0.45 14.51 -2.21
C GLU A 155 0.96 15.11 -2.22
N ASN A 156 1.34 15.68 -3.36
CA ASN A 156 2.57 16.44 -3.49
C ASN A 156 2.48 17.70 -2.62
N SER A 157 3.31 17.77 -1.58
CA SER A 157 3.26 18.86 -0.62
C SER A 157 4.34 19.89 -0.91
N THR A 158 3.97 21.16 -1.02
CA THR A 158 4.95 22.26 -1.07
C THR A 158 5.65 22.50 0.27
N ILE A 159 5.20 21.84 1.34
CA ILE A 159 5.76 21.96 2.70
C ILE A 159 6.94 20.99 2.88
N ARG A 160 6.94 19.85 2.18
CA ARG A 160 8.04 18.87 2.29
C ARG A 160 9.22 19.33 1.45
N SER A 161 10.37 19.53 2.09
CA SER A 161 11.62 19.90 1.39
C SER A 161 11.95 18.95 0.23
N ARG A 162 11.74 17.64 0.42
CA ARG A 162 11.95 16.63 -0.62
C ARG A 162 11.02 16.82 -1.83
N ASP A 163 9.74 17.11 -1.60
CA ASP A 163 8.79 17.30 -2.71
C ASP A 163 9.10 18.59 -3.48
N VAL A 164 9.51 19.65 -2.77
CA VAL A 164 9.98 20.90 -3.39
C VAL A 164 11.20 20.65 -4.26
N GLU A 165 12.17 19.90 -3.76
CA GLU A 165 13.38 19.53 -4.46
C GLU A 165 13.12 18.64 -5.68
N PHE A 166 12.30 17.60 -5.50
CA PHE A 166 11.85 16.73 -6.59
C PHE A 166 11.13 17.53 -7.68
N ASN A 167 10.23 18.45 -7.31
CA ASN A 167 9.51 19.28 -8.26
C ASN A 167 10.44 20.26 -9.02
N LYS A 168 11.57 20.67 -8.44
CA LYS A 168 12.60 21.44 -9.17
C LYS A 168 13.28 20.57 -10.20
N LEU A 169 13.77 19.40 -9.80
CA LEU A 169 14.43 18.44 -10.70
C LEU A 169 13.51 18.01 -11.84
N ARG A 170 12.21 17.80 -11.56
CA ARG A 170 11.20 17.45 -12.57
C ARG A 170 10.93 18.56 -13.60
N LYS A 171 11.33 19.80 -13.33
CA LYS A 171 11.26 20.88 -14.34
C LYS A 171 12.46 20.83 -15.27
N ASP A 172 13.61 20.44 -14.74
CA ASP A 172 14.88 20.37 -15.47
C ASP A 172 15.01 19.06 -16.26
N PHE A 173 14.40 17.98 -15.76
CA PHE A 173 14.40 16.63 -16.32
C PHE A 173 12.97 16.10 -16.43
N ASP A 174 12.67 15.24 -17.41
CA ASP A 174 11.38 14.56 -17.41
C ASP A 174 11.29 13.54 -16.25
N SER A 175 10.13 12.90 -16.10
CA SER A 175 9.86 11.88 -15.09
C SER A 175 9.08 10.70 -15.67
N PHE A 176 9.36 9.53 -15.13
CA PHE A 176 8.67 8.27 -15.42
C PHE A 176 8.17 7.63 -14.12
N TYR A 177 7.42 6.54 -14.24
CA TYR A 177 6.89 5.80 -13.10
C TYR A 177 7.42 4.38 -13.08
N ALA A 178 7.65 3.83 -11.90
CA ALA A 178 8.07 2.45 -11.68
C ALA A 178 7.54 1.92 -10.35
N PHE A 179 7.48 0.59 -10.22
CA PHE A 179 6.98 -0.08 -9.02
C PHE A 179 8.10 -0.40 -8.03
N HIS A 180 7.81 -0.22 -6.75
CA HIS A 180 8.64 -0.68 -5.64
C HIS A 180 7.84 -1.63 -4.77
N GLY A 181 8.34 -2.86 -4.63
CA GLY A 181 7.79 -3.84 -3.71
C GLY A 181 8.47 -3.79 -2.36
N SER A 182 7.68 -3.84 -1.29
CA SER A 182 8.17 -3.85 0.08
C SER A 182 7.17 -4.55 1.01
N PRO A 183 7.64 -5.22 2.09
CA PRO A 183 6.78 -5.67 3.17
C PRO A 183 5.97 -4.52 3.80
N MET A 184 4.76 -4.83 4.24
CA MET A 184 3.80 -3.85 4.79
C MET A 184 4.38 -3.05 5.97
N GLU A 185 5.18 -3.69 6.83
CA GLU A 185 5.75 -3.06 8.01
C GLU A 185 6.70 -1.89 7.71
N ASN A 186 7.24 -1.82 6.49
CA ASN A 186 8.13 -0.75 6.09
C ASN A 186 7.36 0.52 5.67
N PHE A 187 6.08 0.40 5.27
CA PHE A 187 5.35 1.51 4.64
C PHE A 187 5.12 2.69 5.59
N HIS A 188 5.04 2.46 6.90
CA HIS A 188 5.05 3.54 7.88
C HIS A 188 6.29 4.43 7.68
N SER A 189 7.49 3.86 7.83
CA SER A 189 8.74 4.63 7.63
C SER A 189 8.89 5.14 6.20
N ILE A 190 8.52 4.38 5.17
CA ILE A 190 8.64 4.81 3.78
C ILE A 190 7.82 6.09 3.52
N LEU A 191 6.61 6.18 4.05
CA LEU A 191 5.74 7.34 3.79
C LEU A 191 6.19 8.58 4.57
N HIS A 192 6.62 8.40 5.82
CA HIS A 192 7.15 9.49 6.64
C HIS A 192 8.53 9.96 6.15
N ASN A 193 9.46 9.03 5.95
CA ASN A 193 10.88 9.30 5.75
C ASN A 193 11.32 9.15 4.29
N GLY A 194 10.48 8.65 3.38
CA GLY A 194 10.85 8.32 2.00
C GLY A 194 11.46 6.92 1.86
N LEU A 195 11.67 6.52 0.61
CA LEU A 195 12.42 5.33 0.24
C LEU A 195 13.93 5.59 0.40
N LEU A 196 14.37 5.70 1.65
CA LEU A 196 15.77 5.96 1.97
C LEU A 196 16.63 4.77 1.53
N TYR A 197 17.51 4.96 0.55
CA TYR A 197 18.33 3.86 0.03
C TYR A 197 19.15 3.16 1.12
N CYS A 198 19.58 3.90 2.15
CA CYS A 198 20.38 3.36 3.25
C CYS A 198 19.60 2.40 4.16
N LEU A 199 18.27 2.45 4.13
CA LEU A 199 17.37 1.55 4.86
C LEU A 199 16.88 0.38 4.00
N ASN A 200 17.19 0.38 2.70
CA ASN A 200 16.79 -0.68 1.78
C ASN A 200 17.74 -1.88 1.87
N LYS A 201 17.21 -3.08 1.62
CA LYS A 201 18.02 -4.31 1.64
C LYS A 201 19.11 -4.21 0.57
N ARG A 202 20.36 -4.46 0.99
CA ARG A 202 21.51 -4.58 0.09
C ARG A 202 21.31 -5.79 -0.82
N SER A 203 21.52 -5.62 -2.11
CA SER A 203 21.51 -6.69 -3.10
C SER A 203 22.87 -6.77 -3.78
N LEU A 204 23.19 -7.95 -4.31
CA LEU A 204 24.39 -8.21 -5.11
C LEU A 204 24.48 -7.32 -6.36
N LEU A 205 23.37 -6.69 -6.75
CA LEU A 205 23.24 -5.82 -7.91
C LEU A 205 23.58 -4.35 -7.61
N GLY A 206 24.20 -4.02 -6.47
CA GLY A 206 24.69 -2.67 -6.17
C GLY A 206 23.87 -1.91 -5.12
N PHE A 207 24.19 -0.63 -4.93
CA PHE A 207 23.64 0.21 -3.88
C PHE A 207 22.55 1.14 -4.43
N GLY A 208 21.34 1.04 -3.90
CA GLY A 208 20.25 1.94 -4.25
C GLY A 208 18.86 1.37 -3.96
N THR A 209 17.85 2.17 -4.28
CA THR A 209 16.44 1.78 -4.27
C THR A 209 16.12 1.05 -5.57
N TYR A 210 15.67 -0.20 -5.44
CA TYR A 210 15.31 -1.06 -6.56
C TYR A 210 13.86 -0.83 -6.98
N LEU A 211 13.67 -0.53 -8.26
CA LEU A 211 12.38 -0.33 -8.89
C LEU A 211 12.24 -1.26 -10.11
N SER A 212 11.00 -1.54 -10.50
CA SER A 212 10.68 -2.38 -11.66
C SER A 212 9.61 -1.71 -12.53
N SER A 213 9.73 -1.79 -13.85
CA SER A 213 8.64 -1.41 -14.76
C SER A 213 7.49 -2.43 -14.78
N LYS A 214 7.72 -3.61 -14.20
CA LYS A 214 6.78 -4.73 -14.11
C LYS A 214 6.22 -4.90 -12.69
N LEU A 215 4.90 -4.80 -12.55
CA LEU A 215 4.18 -4.98 -11.29
C LEU A 215 4.30 -6.41 -10.75
N GLU A 216 4.26 -7.41 -11.64
CA GLU A 216 4.39 -8.82 -11.28
C GLU A 216 5.70 -9.13 -10.55
N VAL A 217 6.77 -8.38 -10.83
CA VAL A 217 8.05 -8.49 -10.15
C VAL A 217 8.02 -7.79 -8.80
N ALA A 218 7.47 -6.57 -8.72
CA ALA A 218 7.38 -5.82 -7.48
C ALA A 218 6.53 -6.55 -6.43
N ILE A 219 5.43 -7.20 -6.84
CA ILE A 219 4.57 -7.96 -5.93
C ILE A 219 5.31 -9.08 -5.21
N LEU A 220 6.32 -9.71 -5.82
CA LEU A 220 7.14 -10.76 -5.17
C LEU A 220 7.89 -10.23 -3.94
N PHE A 221 8.14 -8.92 -3.87
CA PHE A 221 8.77 -8.25 -2.73
C PHE A 221 7.76 -7.64 -1.75
N SER A 222 6.45 -7.80 -2.02
CA SER A 222 5.34 -7.31 -1.21
C SER A 222 4.47 -8.47 -0.70
N PRO A 223 4.97 -9.29 0.24
CA PRO A 223 4.21 -10.43 0.77
C PRO A 223 2.93 -9.96 1.48
N PHE A 224 1.89 -10.80 1.46
CA PHE A 224 0.71 -10.59 2.31
C PHE A 224 1.11 -10.73 3.79
N SER A 225 0.79 -9.73 4.59
CA SER A 225 0.92 -9.75 6.05
C SER A 225 -0.44 -9.67 6.71
N LYS A 226 -0.54 -10.19 7.94
CA LYS A 226 -1.71 -9.97 8.79
C LYS A 226 -1.90 -8.47 9.02
N ASN A 227 -3.14 -7.99 8.90
CA ASN A 227 -3.51 -6.67 9.38
C ASN A 227 -3.76 -6.75 10.89
N PHE A 228 -3.01 -5.96 11.65
CA PHE A 228 -3.10 -5.95 13.12
C PHE A 228 -4.13 -4.93 13.64
N TYR A 229 -4.66 -4.06 12.78
CA TYR A 229 -5.77 -3.19 13.15
C TYR A 229 -7.09 -3.97 13.09
N LYS A 230 -7.62 -4.31 14.27
CA LYS A 230 -8.80 -5.20 14.43
C LYS A 230 -10.09 -4.67 13.80
N ASP A 231 -10.25 -3.35 13.75
CA ASP A 231 -11.46 -2.69 13.24
C ASP A 231 -11.31 -2.29 11.75
N SER A 232 -10.26 -2.78 11.08
CA SER A 232 -9.97 -2.42 9.69
C SER A 232 -11.05 -2.92 8.71
N CYS A 233 -11.50 -2.02 7.86
CA CYS A 233 -12.31 -2.28 6.66
C CYS A 233 -11.48 -2.58 5.41
N LEU A 234 -10.14 -2.47 5.47
CA LEU A 234 -9.26 -2.77 4.33
C LEU A 234 -9.08 -4.29 4.13
N GLY A 235 -9.29 -5.09 5.17
CA GLY A 235 -9.17 -6.54 5.17
C GLY A 235 -8.19 -7.06 6.21
N LYS A 236 -8.18 -8.38 6.43
CA LYS A 236 -7.42 -9.04 7.51
C LYS A 236 -6.01 -9.44 7.07
N LYS A 237 -5.75 -9.56 5.78
CA LYS A 237 -4.40 -9.77 5.22
C LYS A 237 -4.19 -8.86 4.02
N LEU A 238 -3.09 -8.10 4.07
CA LEU A 238 -2.83 -7.01 3.15
C LEU A 238 -1.44 -7.14 2.52
N SER A 239 -1.30 -6.70 1.28
CA SER A 239 -0.04 -6.50 0.56
C SER A 239 -0.06 -5.12 -0.08
N CYS A 240 1.08 -4.43 -0.12
CA CYS A 240 1.17 -3.06 -0.63
C CYS A 240 2.35 -2.92 -1.60
N VAL A 241 2.11 -2.30 -2.74
CA VAL A 241 3.15 -1.94 -3.72
C VAL A 241 3.15 -0.44 -3.91
N ALA A 242 4.32 0.19 -3.87
CA ALA A 242 4.47 1.60 -4.15
C ALA A 242 4.62 1.82 -5.65
N VAL A 243 3.93 2.82 -6.19
CA VAL A 243 4.20 3.39 -7.52
C VAL A 243 5.01 4.66 -7.28
N CYS A 244 6.26 4.64 -7.73
CA CYS A 244 7.20 5.73 -7.55
C CYS A 244 7.26 6.58 -8.81
N GLU A 245 7.28 7.90 -8.65
CA GLU A 245 7.67 8.82 -9.69
C GLU A 245 9.19 9.02 -9.59
N VAL A 246 9.88 8.88 -10.71
CA VAL A 246 11.34 8.89 -10.82
C VAL A 246 11.74 9.95 -11.83
N ILE A 247 12.70 10.79 -11.47
CA ILE A 247 13.33 11.76 -12.37
C ILE A 247 14.11 11.00 -13.44
N ASP A 248 13.98 11.34 -14.71
CA ASP A 248 14.77 10.74 -15.79
C ASP A 248 16.15 11.41 -15.85
N HIS A 249 17.06 10.90 -15.01
CA HIS A 249 18.42 11.43 -14.84
C HIS A 249 19.48 10.42 -15.30
N PRO A 250 20.57 10.83 -15.96
CA PRO A 250 21.65 9.94 -16.41
C PRO A 250 22.28 9.06 -15.32
N ASP A 251 22.24 9.50 -14.06
CA ASP A 251 22.79 8.77 -12.90
C ASP A 251 21.93 7.56 -12.47
N ILE A 252 20.77 7.34 -13.09
CA ILE A 252 19.92 6.19 -12.79
C ILE A 252 20.40 4.97 -13.58
N GLU A 253 20.84 3.95 -12.86
CA GLU A 253 21.27 2.70 -13.47
C GLU A 253 20.05 1.91 -13.94
N THR A 254 19.93 1.74 -15.26
CA THR A 254 18.94 0.84 -15.86
C THR A 254 19.55 -0.55 -16.05
N LYS A 255 18.91 -1.58 -15.49
CA LYS A 255 19.35 -2.99 -15.58
C LYS A 255 18.28 -3.82 -16.31
N LYS A 256 18.69 -4.59 -17.32
CA LYS A 256 17.84 -5.54 -18.07
C LYS A 256 16.49 -4.94 -18.54
N ASP A 257 16.49 -3.68 -19.02
CA ASP A 257 15.35 -2.91 -19.58
C ASP A 257 14.08 -2.78 -18.72
N SER A 258 14.08 -3.32 -17.51
CA SER A 258 12.89 -3.42 -16.67
C SER A 258 13.16 -3.17 -15.20
N TYR A 259 14.42 -2.97 -14.82
CA TYR A 259 14.83 -2.66 -13.46
C TYR A 259 15.59 -1.34 -13.43
N TYR A 260 15.34 -0.56 -12.38
CA TYR A 260 16.05 0.68 -12.12
C TYR A 260 16.67 0.61 -10.74
N VAL A 261 17.91 1.06 -10.61
CA VAL A 261 18.57 1.24 -9.33
C VAL A 261 18.82 2.73 -9.16
N VAL A 262 18.16 3.32 -8.17
CA VAL A 262 18.27 4.75 -7.88
C VAL A 262 19.09 4.93 -6.61
N SER A 263 20.30 5.47 -6.76
CA SER A 263 21.25 5.68 -5.66
C SER A 263 21.03 7.01 -4.91
N ASN A 264 20.32 7.96 -5.53
CA ASN A 264 20.01 9.26 -4.95
C ASN A 264 18.50 9.39 -4.66
N ASP A 265 18.15 9.43 -3.37
CA ASP A 265 16.76 9.52 -2.91
C ASP A 265 16.02 10.78 -3.40
N ARG A 266 16.75 11.79 -3.90
CA ARG A 266 16.15 13.01 -4.48
C ARG A 266 15.52 12.77 -5.85
N PHE A 267 15.93 11.71 -6.53
CA PHE A 267 15.42 11.36 -7.87
C PHE A 267 14.16 10.51 -7.82
N LEU A 268 13.65 10.15 -6.64
CA LEU A 268 12.42 9.38 -6.57
C LEU A 268 11.52 9.83 -5.42
N ARG A 269 10.22 9.64 -5.61
CA ARG A 269 9.22 9.74 -4.54
C ARG A 269 8.14 8.69 -4.74
N VAL A 270 7.50 8.28 -3.65
CA VAL A 270 6.26 7.50 -3.73
C VAL A 270 5.15 8.44 -4.17
N ALA A 271 4.46 8.10 -5.25
CA ALA A 271 3.35 8.88 -5.80
C ALA A 271 1.99 8.20 -5.54
N TYR A 272 1.95 6.86 -5.66
CA TYR A 272 0.75 6.09 -5.37
C TYR A 272 1.06 4.83 -4.56
N LEU A 273 0.05 4.28 -3.90
CA LEU A 273 0.08 2.97 -3.25
C LEU A 273 -1.01 2.09 -3.84
N LEU A 274 -0.64 0.87 -4.23
CA LEU A 274 -1.55 -0.18 -4.67
C LEU A 274 -1.72 -1.15 -3.51
N LEU A 275 -2.91 -1.18 -2.90
CA LEU A 275 -3.21 -2.03 -1.77
C LEU A 275 -4.05 -3.23 -2.22
N TYR A 276 -3.57 -4.41 -1.84
CA TYR A 276 -4.20 -5.70 -2.11
C TYR A 276 -4.68 -6.29 -0.80
N SER A 277 -5.89 -6.83 -0.82
CA SER A 277 -6.54 -7.46 0.32
C SER A 277 -6.98 -8.85 -0.09
N SER A 278 -6.44 -9.88 0.57
CA SER A 278 -6.77 -11.26 0.17
C SER A 278 -8.25 -11.57 0.34
N ASP A 279 -8.89 -10.94 1.33
CA ASP A 279 -10.27 -11.24 1.71
C ASP A 279 -11.28 -10.54 0.79
N LEU A 280 -10.87 -9.42 0.19
CA LEU A 280 -11.69 -8.66 -0.75
C LEU A 280 -11.35 -9.00 -2.21
N SER A 281 -10.22 -9.66 -2.44
CA SER A 281 -9.83 -10.15 -3.75
C SER A 281 -10.43 -11.53 -3.98
N THR A 282 -11.13 -11.73 -5.10
CA THR A 282 -11.40 -13.06 -5.66
C THR A 282 -10.15 -13.71 -6.28
N ASN A 283 -8.95 -13.19 -5.98
CA ASN A 283 -7.74 -13.38 -6.79
C ASN A 283 -6.74 -14.37 -6.18
N TYR A 284 -6.22 -15.24 -7.05
CA TYR A 284 -5.19 -16.26 -6.80
C TYR A 284 -3.78 -15.72 -6.49
N LEU A 285 -3.62 -14.48 -6.00
CA LEU A 285 -2.31 -13.90 -5.66
C LEU A 285 -1.57 -14.68 -4.57
N HIS A 286 -2.29 -15.49 -3.78
CA HIS A 286 -1.69 -16.42 -2.82
C HIS A 286 -0.67 -17.37 -3.47
N HIS A 287 -0.83 -17.74 -4.74
CA HIS A 287 0.10 -18.61 -5.46
C HIS A 287 1.33 -17.88 -6.02
N LEU A 288 1.30 -16.54 -6.14
CA LEU A 288 2.49 -15.76 -6.49
C LEU A 288 3.33 -15.45 -5.25
N ASN A 289 2.69 -15.39 -4.07
CA ASN A 289 3.35 -15.31 -2.77
C ASN A 289 3.77 -16.69 -2.26
N VAL A 290 4.49 -17.46 -3.07
CA VAL A 290 5.15 -18.69 -2.58
C VAL A 290 6.16 -18.27 -1.51
N SER A 291 5.74 -18.47 -0.27
CA SER A 291 6.62 -18.65 0.88
C SER A 291 7.75 -19.60 0.47
N SER A 292 8.99 -19.15 0.65
CA SER A 292 10.26 -19.84 0.34
C SER A 292 10.75 -19.82 -1.12
N MET A 293 11.05 -18.64 -1.68
CA MET A 293 12.22 -18.53 -2.57
C MET A 293 13.42 -18.01 -1.77
N PRO A 294 14.56 -18.74 -1.74
CA PRO A 294 15.79 -18.19 -1.20
C PRO A 294 16.11 -16.89 -1.95
N CYS A 295 16.60 -15.88 -1.24
CA CYS A 295 17.16 -14.70 -1.88
C CYS A 295 18.35 -15.15 -2.74
N GLY A 296 18.14 -15.25 -4.05
CA GLY A 296 19.17 -15.71 -5.00
C GLY A 296 18.59 -15.98 -6.38
N MET A 297 18.90 -15.06 -7.32
CA MET A 297 18.79 -15.16 -8.79
C MET A 297 17.40 -15.34 -9.42
N PRO A 298 16.98 -14.41 -10.31
CA PRO A 298 16.10 -14.72 -11.42
C PRO A 298 16.96 -14.98 -12.66
N ASP A 299 17.59 -16.16 -12.72
CA ASP A 299 18.09 -16.72 -13.98
C ASP A 299 17.38 -18.07 -14.22
N ALA A 300 16.98 -18.28 -15.47
CA ALA A 300 16.36 -19.48 -16.02
C ALA A 300 14.85 -19.70 -15.74
N ILE A 301 14.00 -18.97 -16.46
CA ILE A 301 12.85 -19.61 -17.12
C ILE A 301 13.18 -19.73 -18.61
N SER A 302 14.02 -20.70 -18.92
CA SER A 302 13.88 -21.49 -20.14
C SER A 302 14.55 -22.85 -19.91
N THR A 303 13.90 -23.89 -20.44
CA THR A 303 14.35 -25.30 -20.49
C THR A 303 14.07 -26.18 -19.26
N THR A 304 12.92 -26.87 -19.36
CA THR A 304 12.71 -28.31 -19.12
C THR A 304 13.17 -28.94 -17.79
N THR A 305 12.18 -29.55 -17.14
CA THR A 305 12.14 -30.33 -15.88
C THR A 305 13.15 -31.47 -15.70
N THR A 306 14.08 -31.69 -16.64
CA THR A 306 15.11 -32.74 -16.56
C THR A 306 16.41 -32.31 -15.88
N SER A 307 16.67 -31.00 -15.75
CA SER A 307 17.95 -30.48 -15.20
C SER A 307 18.10 -30.68 -13.69
N ASN A 308 17.01 -30.56 -12.91
CA ASN A 308 17.08 -30.63 -11.45
C ASN A 308 17.45 -32.05 -10.96
N ILE A 309 16.97 -33.10 -11.63
CA ILE A 309 17.28 -34.49 -11.25
C ILE A 309 18.77 -34.79 -11.48
N VAL A 310 19.35 -34.29 -12.58
CA VAL A 310 20.78 -34.45 -12.88
C VAL A 310 21.63 -33.71 -11.86
N PHE A 311 21.24 -32.51 -11.45
CA PHE A 311 21.94 -31.76 -10.40
C PHE A 311 21.92 -32.50 -9.06
N PHE A 312 20.77 -33.04 -8.63
CA PHE A 312 20.68 -33.81 -7.39
C PHE A 312 21.45 -35.13 -7.45
N LEU A 313 21.50 -35.81 -8.61
CA LEU A 313 22.30 -37.02 -8.80
C LEU A 313 23.81 -36.72 -8.73
N ILE A 314 24.28 -35.63 -9.32
CA ILE A 314 25.68 -35.21 -9.25
C ILE A 314 26.06 -34.88 -7.80
N LEU A 315 25.21 -34.15 -7.08
CA LEU A 315 25.46 -33.83 -5.67
C LEU A 315 25.52 -35.09 -4.79
N PHE A 316 24.64 -36.06 -5.05
CA PHE A 316 24.61 -37.34 -4.34
C PHE A 316 25.86 -38.19 -4.61
N VAL A 317 26.35 -38.22 -5.85
CA VAL A 317 27.60 -38.92 -6.21
C VAL A 317 28.82 -38.28 -5.55
N ILE A 318 28.88 -36.95 -5.47
CA ILE A 318 29.97 -36.23 -4.79
C ILE A 318 29.99 -36.54 -3.28
N ILE A 319 28.81 -36.60 -2.64
CA ILE A 319 28.70 -36.95 -1.21
C ILE A 319 29.16 -38.38 -0.97
N ILE A 320 28.78 -39.33 -1.83
CA ILE A 320 29.22 -40.73 -1.72
C ILE A 320 30.74 -40.83 -1.87
N ILE A 321 31.32 -40.17 -2.88
CA ILE A 321 32.78 -40.20 -3.10
C ILE A 321 33.52 -39.57 -1.91
N GLY A 322 33.03 -38.45 -1.36
CA GLY A 322 33.61 -37.82 -0.17
C GLY A 322 33.55 -38.72 1.07
N PHE A 323 32.45 -39.45 1.26
CA PHE A 323 32.29 -40.38 2.38
C PHE A 323 33.24 -41.59 2.28
N PHE A 324 33.52 -42.09 1.07
CA PHE A 324 34.47 -43.18 0.85
C PHE A 324 35.94 -42.74 0.90
N TRP A 325 36.24 -41.47 0.57
CA TRP A 325 37.59 -40.91 0.73
C TRP A 325 37.94 -40.62 2.20
N SER A 326 36.97 -40.18 3.00
CA SER A 326 37.19 -39.92 4.43
C SER A 326 37.48 -41.18 5.26
N ASN A 327 37.14 -42.38 4.76
CA ASN A 327 37.35 -43.66 5.43
C ASN A 327 38.63 -44.40 4.99
N LYS A 328 39.53 -43.75 4.23
CA LYS A 328 40.81 -44.32 3.77
C LYS A 328 42.04 -43.53 4.24
N VAL A 329 42.04 -43.07 5.49
CA VAL A 329 43.29 -42.67 6.16
C VAL A 329 43.60 -43.72 7.23
N PRO A 330 44.50 -44.68 6.96
CA PRO A 330 45.06 -45.52 8.01
C PRO A 330 46.11 -44.71 8.79
N HIS A 331 46.07 -44.84 10.12
CA HIS A 331 47.16 -44.43 11.01
C HIS A 331 48.44 -45.22 10.73
#